data_AF-Q8WT21-F1
#
_entry.id   AF-Q8WT21-F1
#
_cell.length_a   1.000
_cell.length_b   1.000
_cell.length_c   1.000
_cell.angle_alpha   90.00
_cell.angle_beta   90.00
_cell.angle_gamma   90.00
#
_symmetry.space_group_name_H-M   'P 1'
#
loop_
_entity.id
_entity.type
_entity.pdbx_description
1 polymer ?
#
loop_
_entity_poly.entity_id
_entity_poly.type
_entity_poly.pdbx_seq_one_letter_code
_entity_poly.pdbx_strand_id
1 'polypeptide(L)'
;ETNNNYNLTYDYGSVMHYGATSASINKGLTLVPKDVMYTETLGSETIAFYDLLMMNMYYNCTDICKDEPISCQNGGFAHPRDCSKCICPSGYGGQFCDERPTGCGNTP
;
A
#
# COMPACT_ATOMS: atom_id res chain seq x y z
N GLU A 1 1.37 -25.79 4.43
CA GLU A 1 1.55 -24.43 3.86
C GLU A 1 1.65 -23.44 5.01
N THR A 2 2.63 -22.54 4.96
CA THR A 2 2.72 -21.42 5.92
C THR A 2 2.30 -20.16 5.19
N ASN A 3 1.09 -19.67 5.47
CA ASN A 3 0.66 -18.35 5.02
C ASN A 3 1.44 -17.30 5.84
N ASN A 4 2.20 -16.44 5.17
CA ASN A 4 2.90 -15.33 5.79
C ASN A 4 2.42 -14.03 5.16
N ASN A 5 1.74 -13.20 5.96
CA ASN A 5 1.27 -11.87 5.58
C ASN A 5 2.21 -10.76 6.04
N TYR A 6 3.38 -11.10 6.58
CA TYR A 6 4.39 -10.14 7.02
C TYR A 6 3.89 -9.13 8.07
N ASN A 7 2.87 -9.51 8.84
CA ASN A 7 2.17 -8.62 9.78
C ASN A 7 1.51 -7.39 9.13
N LEU A 8 1.23 -7.47 7.82
CA LEU A 8 0.45 -6.47 7.08
C LEU A 8 -1.05 -6.79 7.18
N THR A 9 -1.87 -5.75 7.20
CA THR A 9 -3.33 -5.89 7.21
C THR A 9 -3.87 -6.10 5.79
N TYR A 10 -5.14 -6.48 5.70
CA TYR A 10 -5.78 -6.70 4.41
C TYR A 10 -5.95 -5.39 3.65
N ASP A 11 -5.42 -5.32 2.43
CA ASP A 11 -5.51 -4.16 1.56
C ASP A 11 -6.60 -4.37 0.50
N TYR A 12 -7.74 -3.70 0.68
CA TYR A 12 -8.84 -3.70 -0.29
C TYR A 12 -8.43 -3.11 -1.64
N GLY A 13 -7.45 -2.20 -1.64
CA GLY A 13 -6.97 -1.49 -2.83
C GLY A 13 -5.76 -2.12 -3.49
N SER A 14 -5.34 -3.31 -3.04
CA SER A 14 -4.27 -4.07 -3.68
C SER A 14 -4.60 -4.31 -5.15
N VAL A 15 -3.57 -4.19 -6.01
CA VAL A 15 -3.70 -4.50 -7.45
C VAL A 15 -4.01 -5.98 -7.69
N MET A 16 -3.74 -6.81 -6.68
CA MET A 16 -4.02 -8.24 -6.70
C MET A 16 -5.44 -8.57 -6.24
N HIS A 17 -6.22 -7.57 -5.80
CA HIS A 17 -7.57 -7.79 -5.32
C HIS A 17 -8.59 -7.73 -6.45
N TYR A 18 -9.52 -8.68 -6.48
CA TYR A 18 -10.66 -8.64 -7.41
C TYR A 18 -11.55 -7.42 -7.18
N GLY A 19 -12.12 -6.89 -8.26
CA GLY A 19 -13.15 -5.86 -8.20
C GLY A 19 -14.47 -6.38 -7.67
N ALA A 20 -15.32 -5.47 -7.19
CA ALA A 20 -16.60 -5.81 -6.57
C ALA A 20 -17.58 -6.55 -7.51
N THR A 21 -17.42 -6.38 -8.83
CA THR A 21 -18.23 -7.04 -9.87
C THR A 21 -17.43 -8.07 -10.69
N SER A 22 -16.24 -8.47 -10.24
CA SER A 22 -15.41 -9.44 -10.97
C SER A 22 -16.17 -10.76 -11.19
N ALA A 23 -16.05 -11.31 -12.40
CA ALA A 23 -16.76 -12.51 -12.86
C ALA A 23 -18.30 -12.41 -12.83
N SER A 24 -18.88 -11.20 -12.72
CA SER A 24 -20.32 -11.00 -12.77
C SER A 24 -20.89 -11.13 -14.18
N ILE A 25 -21.97 -11.89 -14.34
CA ILE A 25 -22.69 -12.04 -15.62
C ILE A 25 -23.60 -10.83 -15.89
N ASN A 26 -24.20 -10.27 -14.85
CA ASN A 26 -25.20 -9.20 -14.93
C ASN A 26 -24.70 -7.85 -14.43
N LYS A 27 -23.38 -7.70 -14.24
CA LYS A 27 -22.73 -6.53 -13.60
C LYS A 27 -23.16 -6.26 -12.15
N GLY A 28 -23.85 -7.20 -11.51
CA GLY A 28 -24.14 -7.14 -10.08
C GLY A 28 -22.88 -7.36 -9.24
N LEU A 29 -22.91 -6.89 -7.98
CA LEU A 29 -21.85 -7.12 -7.00
C LEU A 29 -21.72 -8.63 -6.72
N THR A 30 -20.51 -9.15 -6.89
CA THR A 30 -20.13 -10.54 -6.58
C THR A 30 -19.29 -10.62 -5.31
N LEU A 31 -18.64 -9.52 -4.92
CA LEU A 31 -17.89 -9.39 -3.68
C LEU A 31 -18.29 -8.08 -2.98
N VAL A 32 -18.71 -8.20 -1.73
CA VAL A 32 -19.06 -7.05 -0.88
C VAL A 32 -18.13 -7.05 0.32
N PRO A 33 -17.30 -6.01 0.52
CA PRO A 33 -16.42 -5.92 1.67
C PRO A 33 -17.25 -5.77 2.96
N LYS A 34 -16.70 -6.25 4.09
CA LYS A 34 -17.39 -6.14 5.38
C LYS A 34 -17.65 -4.68 5.76
N ASP A 35 -16.67 -3.83 5.51
CA ASP A 35 -16.86 -2.39 5.53
C ASP A 35 -17.19 -1.93 4.11
N VAL A 36 -18.47 -1.60 3.91
CA VAL A 36 -19.03 -1.24 2.61
C VAL A 36 -18.43 0.03 2.00
N MET A 37 -17.76 0.87 2.81
CA MET A 37 -17.09 2.07 2.32
C MET A 37 -15.91 1.75 1.38
N TYR A 38 -15.38 0.52 1.43
CA TYR A 38 -14.31 0.05 0.54
C TYR A 38 -14.80 -0.59 -0.75
N THR A 39 -16.12 -0.61 -1.03
CA THR A 39 -16.67 -1.29 -2.22
C THR A 39 -16.03 -0.77 -3.51
N GLU A 40 -15.82 0.54 -3.61
CA GLU A 40 -15.18 1.21 -4.75
C GLU A 40 -13.65 1.16 -4.72
N THR A 41 -13.05 0.71 -3.60
CA THR A 41 -11.60 0.52 -3.48
C THR A 41 -11.16 -0.80 -4.12
N LEU A 42 -12.05 -1.78 -4.18
CA LEU A 42 -11.81 -3.10 -4.76
C LEU A 42 -11.50 -3.04 -6.26
N GLY A 43 -10.56 -3.88 -6.71
CA GLY A 43 -10.25 -3.99 -8.14
C GLY A 43 -9.42 -2.83 -8.69
N SER A 44 -8.68 -2.16 -7.82
CA SER A 44 -7.72 -1.12 -8.19
C SER A 44 -6.71 -1.62 -9.22
N GLU A 45 -6.42 -0.82 -10.24
CA GLU A 45 -5.37 -1.11 -11.24
C GLU A 45 -4.01 -0.53 -10.82
N THR A 46 -3.93 0.16 -9.68
CA THR A 46 -2.70 0.78 -9.19
C THR A 46 -2.01 -0.11 -8.17
N ILE A 47 -0.68 -0.24 -8.26
CA ILE A 47 0.13 -0.95 -7.25
C ILE A 47 -0.05 -0.26 -5.90
N ALA A 48 -0.61 -0.98 -4.92
CA ALA A 48 -0.80 -0.44 -3.59
C ALA A 48 0.53 -0.42 -2.81
N PHE A 49 0.58 0.42 -1.77
CA PHE A 49 1.76 0.52 -0.93
C PHE A 49 2.10 -0.83 -0.25
N TYR A 50 1.09 -1.59 0.19
CA TYR A 50 1.33 -2.90 0.80
C TYR A 50 1.76 -3.97 -0.19
N ASP A 51 1.32 -3.90 -1.46
CA ASP A 51 1.86 -4.78 -2.51
C ASP A 51 3.37 -4.58 -2.66
N LEU A 52 3.80 -3.32 -2.72
CA LEU A 52 5.20 -2.96 -2.85
C LEU A 52 6.00 -3.33 -1.59
N LEU A 53 5.49 -3.02 -0.41
CA LEU A 53 6.15 -3.34 0.86
C LEU A 53 6.29 -4.85 1.05
N MET A 54 5.23 -5.63 0.84
CA MET A 54 5.23 -7.09 0.99
C MET A 54 6.26 -7.74 0.06
N MET A 55 6.34 -7.29 -1.20
CA MET A 55 7.33 -7.79 -2.15
C MET A 55 8.76 -7.44 -1.72
N ASN A 56 8.99 -6.21 -1.24
CA ASN A 56 10.30 -5.81 -0.74
C ASN A 56 10.73 -6.59 0.50
N MET A 57 9.79 -6.91 1.40
CA MET A 57 10.06 -7.76 2.56
C MET A 57 10.35 -9.21 2.15
N TYR A 58 9.57 -9.76 1.21
CA TYR A 58 9.73 -11.13 0.72
C TYR A 58 11.10 -11.35 0.08
N TYR A 59 11.59 -10.38 -0.69
CA TYR A 59 12.90 -10.43 -1.34
C TYR A 59 14.01 -9.74 -0.54
N ASN A 60 13.81 -9.47 0.76
CA ASN A 60 14.79 -8.84 1.65
C ASN A 60 15.34 -7.49 1.14
N CYS A 61 14.61 -6.77 0.29
CA CYS A 61 15.01 -5.47 -0.23
C CYS A 61 14.94 -4.38 0.85
N THR A 62 14.09 -4.55 1.87
CA THR A 62 14.06 -3.65 3.05
C THR A 62 15.35 -3.69 3.87
N ASP A 63 16.18 -4.72 3.66
CA ASP A 63 17.39 -4.93 4.43
C ASP A 63 18.62 -4.26 3.80
N ILE A 64 18.51 -3.79 2.55
CA ILE A 64 19.63 -3.23 1.78
C ILE A 64 20.21 -1.98 2.45
N CYS A 65 19.37 -1.16 3.07
CA CYS A 65 19.76 0.09 3.72
C CYS A 65 19.96 -0.03 5.24
N LYS A 66 20.21 -1.23 5.77
CA LYS A 66 20.36 -1.46 7.22
C LYS A 66 21.54 -0.71 7.83
N ASP A 67 22.62 -0.53 7.08
CA ASP A 67 23.84 0.11 7.56
C ASP A 67 23.77 1.65 7.52
N GLU A 68 22.86 2.21 6.72
CA GLU A 68 22.61 3.66 6.60
C GLU A 68 21.11 3.96 6.69
N PRO A 69 20.50 3.82 7.88
CA PRO A 69 19.06 3.88 8.03
C PRO A 69 18.54 5.33 7.95
N ILE A 70 17.81 5.64 6.90
CA ILE A 70 16.94 6.82 6.84
C ILE A 70 15.70 6.62 7.75
N SER A 71 15.29 7.68 8.44
CA SER A 71 14.08 7.66 9.28
C SER A 71 12.84 8.03 8.45
N CYS A 72 12.14 7.01 7.96
CA CYS A 72 10.87 7.17 7.25
C CYS A 72 9.70 7.32 8.23
N GLN A 73 8.86 8.33 8.01
CA GLN A 73 7.67 8.63 8.79
C GLN A 73 6.42 7.98 8.19
N ASN A 74 5.31 8.02 8.95
CA ASN A 74 3.97 7.61 8.52
C ASN A 74 3.88 6.17 7.96
N GLY A 75 4.82 5.29 8.34
CA GLY A 75 4.86 3.91 7.87
C GLY A 75 5.56 3.70 6.53
N GLY A 76 6.30 4.69 6.02
CA GLY A 76 7.19 4.52 4.87
C GLY A 76 8.39 3.63 5.17
N PHE A 77 9.09 3.20 4.12
CA PHE A 77 10.32 2.39 4.23
C PHE A 77 11.42 2.91 3.31
N ALA A 78 12.67 2.61 3.64
CA ALA A 78 13.83 3.08 2.88
C ALA A 78 13.77 2.57 1.43
N HIS A 79 14.07 3.45 0.47
CA HIS A 79 14.09 3.07 -0.93
C HIS A 79 15.29 2.15 -1.20
N PRO A 80 15.09 0.90 -1.68
CA PRO A 80 16.13 -0.14 -1.73
C PRO A 80 17.28 0.15 -2.70
N ARG A 81 17.12 1.14 -3.60
CA ARG A 81 18.17 1.58 -4.54
C ARG A 81 18.75 2.97 -4.21
N ASP A 82 18.23 3.60 -3.16
CA ASP A 82 18.58 4.97 -2.78
C ASP A 82 18.26 5.17 -1.30
N CYS A 83 19.20 4.82 -0.43
CA CYS A 83 19.02 4.85 1.03
C CYS A 83 18.84 6.26 1.60
N SER A 84 18.95 7.31 0.76
CA SER A 84 18.75 8.69 1.16
C SER A 84 17.28 9.16 1.06
N LYS A 85 16.36 8.31 0.57
CA LYS A 85 14.93 8.64 0.47
C LYS A 85 14.02 7.48 0.86
N CYS A 86 12.78 7.82 1.18
CA CYS A 86 11.74 6.86 1.53
C CYS A 86 10.77 6.58 0.36
N ILE A 87 10.19 5.38 0.37
CA ILE A 87 8.97 5.05 -0.36
C ILE A 87 7.81 5.31 0.60
N CYS A 88 6.87 6.16 0.18
CA CYS A 88 5.81 6.67 1.03
C CYS A 88 4.46 5.99 0.78
N PRO A 89 3.65 5.77 1.84
CA PRO A 89 2.26 5.39 1.67
C PRO A 89 1.47 6.48 0.96
N SER A 90 0.38 6.09 0.31
CA SER A 90 -0.52 7.01 -0.38
C SER A 90 -0.96 8.16 0.53
N GLY A 91 -0.87 9.39 0.01
CA GLY A 91 -1.21 10.61 0.77
C GLY A 91 -0.04 11.27 1.51
N TYR A 92 1.13 10.63 1.53
CA TYR A 92 2.36 11.20 2.07
C TYR A 92 3.44 11.34 0.99
N GLY A 93 4.35 12.29 1.19
CA GLY A 93 5.47 12.57 0.30
C GLY A 93 6.66 13.18 1.02
N GLY A 94 7.61 13.72 0.27
CA GLY A 94 8.87 14.23 0.81
C GLY A 94 9.93 13.13 0.99
N GLN A 95 11.15 13.55 1.34
CA GLN A 95 12.28 12.63 1.53
C GLN A 95 12.02 11.63 2.66
N PHE A 96 11.32 12.05 3.70
CA PHE A 96 11.05 11.26 4.91
C PHE A 96 9.59 10.82 5.05
N CYS A 97 8.73 11.02 4.03
CA CYS A 97 7.29 10.73 4.10
C CYS A 97 6.52 11.54 5.15
N ASP A 98 7.02 12.72 5.51
CA ASP A 98 6.44 13.66 6.49
C ASP A 98 5.66 14.81 5.85
N GLU A 99 5.68 14.90 4.53
CA GLU A 99 4.94 15.93 3.78
C GLU A 99 3.57 15.40 3.35
N ARG A 100 2.60 16.31 3.20
CA ARG A 100 1.29 16.05 2.59
C ARG A 100 1.08 16.96 1.39
N PRO A 101 0.35 16.51 0.35
CA PRO A 101 0.03 17.38 -0.77
C PRO A 101 -0.76 18.62 -0.28
N THR A 102 -0.45 19.78 -0.85
CA THR A 102 -1.19 21.01 -0.56
C THR A 102 -2.58 20.95 -1.21
N GLY A 103 -3.62 21.32 -0.46
CA GLY A 103 -4.99 21.40 -0.98
C GLY A 103 -5.86 20.14 -0.86
N CYS A 104 -5.38 19.06 -0.22
CA CYS A 104 -6.20 17.90 0.11
C CYS A 104 -6.48 17.80 1.62
N GLY A 105 -7.77 17.73 2.00
CA GLY A 105 -8.23 17.55 3.38
C GLY A 105 -8.10 18.79 4.25
N ASN A 106 -9.13 19.65 4.26
CA ASN A 106 -9.32 20.57 5.38
C ASN A 106 -9.85 19.75 6.56
N THR A 107 -9.16 19.79 7.70
CA THR A 107 -9.77 19.35 8.97
C THR A 107 -11.01 20.22 9.22
N PRO A 108 -12.18 19.64 9.53
CA PRO A 108 -13.32 20.39 10.03
C PRO A 108 -12.96 21.20 11.29
#